data_AF-A0A6S7JNK4-F1
#
_entry.id   AF-A0A6S7JNK4-F1
#
_cell.length_a   1.000
_cell.length_b   1.000
_cell.length_c   1.000
_cell.angle_alpha   90.00
_cell.angle_beta   90.00
_cell.angle_gamma   90.00
#
_symmetry.space_group_name_H-M   'P 1'
#
loop_
_entity.id
_entity.type
_entity.pdbx_description
1 polymer ?
#
loop_
_entity_poly.entity_id
_entity_poly.type
_entity_poly.pdbx_seq_one_letter_code
_entity_poly.pdbx_strand_id
1 'polypeptide(L)'
;NCPAGTFYNNGACEKCPSGSYQDKEKQLSCKKCPAHQGAMESGAKECKNLCIPGTYSTSGFPTDNESCKLCRIGEYQPNHGSTSCLKCTGNTTTLSVGETKKDDCGRKGQIRITPVGQTNVTEGHNVEFVCHTSAYPSFSISWKKVNPVGDVFGGKVSQKDLYRDGKLSGKSYSISQVTYHDRGVYMCETTNPFGVVQQCFTLNVLKNFG
;
A
#
# COMPACT_ATOMS: atom_id res chain seq x y z
N ASN A 1 19.65 -18.75 -49.55
CA ASN A 1 19.86 -19.43 -48.26
C ASN A 1 19.75 -18.36 -47.18
N CYS A 2 18.73 -18.39 -46.32
CA CYS A 2 18.55 -17.35 -45.30
C CYS A 2 19.22 -17.76 -43.98
N PRO A 3 20.12 -16.93 -43.40
CA PRO A 3 20.82 -17.24 -42.16
C PRO A 3 19.89 -17.17 -40.93
N ALA A 4 20.34 -17.73 -39.80
CA ALA A 4 19.65 -17.58 -38.51
C ALA A 4 19.44 -16.09 -38.15
N GLY A 5 18.31 -15.80 -37.51
CA GLY A 5 17.80 -14.45 -37.28
C GLY A 5 16.98 -13.88 -38.45
N THR A 6 16.89 -14.59 -39.57
CA THR A 6 16.08 -14.16 -40.73
C THR A 6 15.10 -15.23 -41.18
N PHE A 7 14.05 -14.83 -41.90
CA PHE A 7 13.13 -15.72 -42.58
C PHE A 7 13.00 -15.34 -44.05
N TYR A 8 12.73 -16.32 -44.89
CA TYR A 8 12.54 -16.10 -46.32
C TYR A 8 11.15 -15.52 -46.61
N ASN A 9 11.11 -14.35 -47.25
CA ASN A 9 9.89 -13.68 -47.69
C ASN A 9 10.09 -13.15 -49.13
N ASN A 10 9.24 -13.57 -50.07
CA ASN A 10 9.21 -13.08 -51.45
C ASN A 10 10.59 -12.92 -52.14
N GLY A 11 11.48 -13.91 -52.03
CA GLY A 11 12.80 -13.87 -52.67
C GLY A 11 13.90 -13.20 -51.86
N ALA A 12 13.56 -12.60 -50.72
CA ALA A 12 14.51 -11.92 -49.83
C ALA A 12 14.56 -12.60 -48.44
N CYS A 13 15.65 -12.36 -47.71
CA CYS A 13 15.78 -12.76 -46.31
C CYS A 13 15.48 -11.56 -45.42
N GLU A 14 14.34 -11.58 -44.73
CA GLU A 14 13.92 -10.53 -43.83
C GLU A 14 14.30 -10.86 -42.39
N LYS A 15 14.74 -9.85 -41.63
CA LYS A 15 15.07 -10.03 -40.21
C LYS A 15 13.83 -10.37 -39.41
N CYS A 16 13.97 -11.25 -38.42
CA CYS A 16 12.90 -11.46 -37.46
C CYS A 16 12.55 -10.15 -36.74
N PRO A 17 11.27 -9.77 -36.67
CA PRO A 17 10.87 -8.56 -35.96
C PRO A 17 11.14 -8.68 -34.46
N SER A 18 11.23 -7.54 -33.76
CA SER A 18 11.37 -7.50 -32.30
C SER A 18 10.29 -8.36 -31.61
N GLY A 19 10.67 -9.06 -30.55
CA GLY A 19 9.83 -10.06 -29.87
C GLY A 19 9.76 -11.43 -30.56
N SER A 20 10.47 -11.62 -31.68
CA SER A 20 10.60 -12.91 -32.37
C SER A 20 12.06 -13.23 -32.67
N TYR A 21 12.36 -14.52 -32.82
CA TYR A 21 13.71 -15.02 -33.06
C TYR A 21 13.71 -16.16 -34.08
N GLN A 22 14.90 -16.47 -34.60
CA GLN A 22 15.11 -17.66 -35.41
C GLN A 22 16.53 -18.23 -35.20
N ASP A 23 16.61 -19.41 -34.61
CA ASP A 23 17.84 -20.14 -34.29
C ASP A 23 18.38 -20.97 -35.47
N LYS A 24 17.54 -21.29 -36.46
CA LYS A 24 17.90 -22.16 -37.59
C LYS A 24 17.96 -21.40 -38.92
N GLU A 25 18.79 -21.85 -39.83
CA GLU A 25 18.82 -21.36 -41.21
C GLU A 25 17.66 -21.90 -42.06
N LYS A 26 17.42 -21.28 -43.21
CA LYS A 26 16.43 -21.71 -44.23
C LYS A 26 14.98 -21.74 -43.74
N GLN A 27 14.63 -20.83 -42.84
CA GLN A 27 13.30 -20.79 -42.25
C GLN A 27 12.38 -19.85 -43.02
N LEU A 28 11.09 -20.19 -43.04
CA LEU A 28 10.04 -19.40 -43.71
C LEU A 28 9.30 -18.47 -42.74
N SER A 29 9.57 -18.57 -41.44
CA SER A 29 8.95 -17.73 -40.42
C SER A 29 9.85 -17.61 -39.18
N CYS A 30 9.53 -16.63 -38.32
CA CYS A 30 10.18 -16.44 -37.03
C CYS A 30 9.34 -17.01 -35.89
N LYS A 31 10.01 -17.52 -34.86
CA LYS A 31 9.39 -18.01 -33.63
C LYS A 31 9.13 -16.85 -32.68
N LYS A 32 7.97 -16.80 -32.03
CA LYS A 32 7.71 -15.81 -30.97
C LYS A 32 8.53 -16.14 -29.73
N CYS A 33 8.96 -15.10 -29.00
CA CYS A 33 9.59 -15.33 -27.71
C CYS A 33 8.61 -15.94 -26.70
N PRO A 34 9.08 -16.90 -25.86
CA PRO A 34 8.32 -17.41 -24.74
C PRO A 34 7.92 -16.32 -23.74
N ALA A 35 7.00 -16.64 -22.83
CA ALA A 35 6.62 -15.74 -21.75
C ALA A 35 7.85 -15.29 -20.94
N HIS A 36 7.85 -14.03 -20.53
CA HIS A 36 8.92 -13.40 -19.72
C HIS A 36 10.27 -13.28 -20.44
N GLN A 37 10.31 -13.51 -21.75
CA GLN A 37 11.47 -13.30 -22.61
C GLN A 37 11.12 -12.38 -23.79
N GLY A 38 12.13 -11.82 -24.44
CA GLY A 38 11.96 -10.96 -25.59
C GLY A 38 13.20 -10.90 -26.48
N ALA A 39 13.00 -10.31 -27.66
CA ALA A 39 14.07 -9.97 -28.58
C ALA A 39 14.02 -8.45 -28.78
N MET A 40 14.98 -7.74 -28.19
CA MET A 40 15.05 -6.27 -28.23
C MET A 40 15.20 -5.75 -29.65
N GLU A 41 16.10 -6.38 -30.42
CA GLU A 41 16.46 -5.96 -31.77
C GLU A 41 15.90 -6.92 -32.82
N SER A 42 15.69 -6.38 -34.03
CA SER A 42 15.37 -7.23 -35.19
C SER A 42 16.54 -8.15 -35.55
N GLY A 43 16.23 -9.35 -36.02
CA GLY A 43 17.24 -10.32 -36.43
C GLY A 43 17.74 -11.22 -35.31
N ALA A 44 16.99 -11.32 -34.19
CA ALA A 44 17.40 -12.11 -33.05
C ALA A 44 17.50 -13.60 -33.38
N LYS A 45 18.60 -14.21 -32.92
CA LYS A 45 18.83 -15.66 -33.06
C LYS A 45 18.28 -16.46 -31.88
N GLU A 46 18.02 -15.78 -30.77
CA GLU A 46 17.50 -16.31 -29.52
C GLU A 46 16.75 -15.21 -28.76
N CYS A 47 15.94 -15.59 -27.78
CA CYS A 47 15.29 -14.65 -26.88
C CYS A 47 16.13 -14.45 -25.61
N LYS A 48 16.09 -13.24 -25.07
CA LYS A 48 16.72 -12.87 -23.81
C LYS A 48 15.67 -12.72 -22.71
N ASN A 49 16.05 -12.99 -21.47
CA ASN A 49 15.18 -12.77 -20.32
C ASN A 49 14.85 -11.30 -20.17
N LEU A 50 13.59 -10.98 -19.91
CA LEU A 50 13.18 -9.63 -19.56
C LEU A 50 13.48 -9.34 -18.09
N CYS A 51 13.66 -8.07 -17.74
CA CYS A 51 13.64 -7.68 -16.33
C CYS A 51 12.34 -8.14 -15.67
N ILE A 52 12.44 -8.71 -14.48
CA ILE A 52 11.28 -9.25 -13.74
C ILE A 52 10.47 -8.11 -13.10
N PRO A 53 9.20 -8.35 -12.73
CA PRO A 53 8.42 -7.41 -11.92
C PRO A 53 9.20 -6.98 -10.68
N GLY A 54 9.02 -5.72 -10.28
CA GLY A 54 9.82 -5.08 -9.25
C GLY A 54 11.19 -4.61 -9.72
N THR A 55 11.56 -4.85 -10.97
CA THR A 55 12.83 -4.40 -11.54
C THR A 55 12.68 -3.70 -12.89
N TYR A 56 13.70 -2.94 -13.27
CA TYR A 56 13.76 -2.23 -14.54
C TYR A 56 15.21 -2.08 -15.03
N SER A 57 15.41 -1.85 -16.32
CA SER A 57 16.69 -1.40 -16.89
C SER A 57 16.41 -0.35 -17.97
N THR A 58 17.42 0.25 -18.59
CA THR A 58 17.15 1.22 -19.67
C THR A 58 16.46 0.58 -20.89
N SER A 59 16.73 -0.71 -21.13
CA SER A 59 16.22 -1.46 -22.28
C SER A 59 15.07 -2.41 -21.94
N GLY A 60 14.80 -2.66 -20.66
CA GLY A 60 13.89 -3.71 -20.20
C GLY A 60 14.53 -5.11 -20.18
N PHE A 61 15.80 -5.23 -20.56
CA PHE A 61 16.58 -6.47 -20.50
C PHE A 61 17.82 -6.28 -19.62
N PRO A 62 18.29 -7.33 -18.93
CA PRO A 62 19.65 -7.36 -18.43
C PRO A 62 20.62 -7.52 -19.60
N THR A 63 21.74 -6.80 -19.55
CA THR A 63 22.87 -6.91 -20.48
C THR A 63 24.15 -7.15 -19.68
N ASP A 64 25.25 -7.48 -20.35
CA ASP A 64 26.55 -7.70 -19.69
C ASP A 64 27.01 -6.47 -18.88
N ASN A 65 26.59 -5.26 -19.30
CA ASN A 65 26.97 -3.99 -18.69
C ASN A 65 25.85 -3.33 -17.85
N GLU A 66 24.62 -3.86 -17.90
CA GLU A 66 23.50 -3.32 -17.13
C GLU A 66 22.61 -4.44 -16.60
N SER A 67 22.59 -4.62 -15.29
CA SER A 67 21.63 -5.48 -14.60
C SER A 67 20.30 -4.77 -14.36
N CYS A 68 19.23 -5.55 -14.21
CA CYS A 68 17.93 -5.01 -13.80
C CYS A 68 18.01 -4.47 -12.36
N LYS A 69 17.61 -3.21 -12.20
CA LYS A 69 17.61 -2.47 -10.94
C LYS A 69 16.26 -2.61 -10.27
N LEU A 70 16.26 -2.76 -8.95
CA LEU A 70 15.03 -2.79 -8.15
C LEU A 70 14.33 -1.44 -8.16
N CYS A 71 12.99 -1.46 -8.16
CA CYS A 71 12.19 -0.27 -7.88
C CYS A 71 12.49 0.25 -6.48
N ARG A 72 12.64 1.57 -6.33
CA ARG A 72 12.96 2.18 -5.04
C ARG A 72 11.73 2.23 -4.14
N ILE A 73 11.94 2.53 -2.86
CA ILE A 73 10.83 2.82 -1.94
C ILE A 73 9.98 3.97 -2.52
N GLY A 74 8.67 3.75 -2.56
CA GLY A 74 7.71 4.66 -3.20
C GLY A 74 7.44 4.35 -4.67
N GLU A 75 8.00 3.26 -5.19
CA GLU A 75 7.81 2.79 -6.56
C GLU A 75 7.51 1.29 -6.63
N TYR A 76 6.82 0.87 -7.69
CA TYR A 76 6.47 -0.53 -7.95
C TYR A 76 6.51 -0.81 -9.45
N GLN A 77 6.60 -2.08 -9.85
CA GLN A 77 6.53 -2.46 -11.26
C GLN A 77 5.87 -3.84 -11.47
N PRO A 78 4.65 -3.92 -12.02
CA PRO A 78 3.97 -5.19 -12.23
C PRO A 78 4.45 -5.98 -13.45
N ASN A 79 5.05 -5.30 -14.42
CA ASN A 79 5.31 -5.89 -15.73
C ASN A 79 6.77 -6.33 -15.89
N HIS A 80 6.95 -7.43 -16.62
CA HIS A 80 8.26 -7.79 -17.14
C HIS A 80 8.73 -6.80 -18.20
N GLY A 81 10.03 -6.67 -18.38
CA GLY A 81 10.60 -5.90 -19.49
C GLY A 81 10.53 -4.39 -19.29
N SER A 82 10.30 -3.95 -18.05
CA SER A 82 10.01 -2.56 -17.78
C SER A 82 11.26 -1.69 -17.87
N THR A 83 11.10 -0.49 -18.43
CA THR A 83 12.19 0.48 -18.59
C THR A 83 12.27 1.52 -17.47
N SER A 84 11.26 1.53 -16.59
CA SER A 84 11.17 2.38 -15.41
C SER A 84 10.17 1.80 -14.42
N CYS A 85 10.21 2.24 -13.17
CA CYS A 85 9.19 1.89 -12.17
C CYS A 85 8.06 2.92 -12.13
N LEU A 86 6.87 2.46 -11.73
CA LEU A 86 5.70 3.30 -11.50
C LEU A 86 5.76 3.88 -10.09
N LYS A 87 5.39 5.15 -9.93
CA LYS A 87 5.38 5.82 -8.62
C LYS A 87 4.07 5.57 -7.88
N CYS A 88 4.16 5.42 -6.56
CA CYS A 88 3.01 5.51 -5.66
C CYS A 88 2.38 6.92 -5.73
N THR A 89 1.05 6.99 -5.66
CA THR A 89 0.28 8.25 -5.75
C THR A 89 -0.47 8.55 -4.46
N GLY A 90 -0.91 9.80 -4.26
CA GLY A 90 -1.75 10.16 -3.09
C GLY A 90 -1.02 10.11 -1.74
N ASN A 91 0.23 10.58 -1.69
CA ASN A 91 1.10 10.55 -0.50
C ASN A 91 1.21 9.13 0.11
N THR A 92 1.32 8.13 -0.76
CA THR A 92 1.57 6.74 -0.37
C THR A 92 3.00 6.35 -0.74
N THR A 93 3.49 5.28 -0.13
CA THR A 93 4.84 4.73 -0.34
C THR A 93 4.77 3.21 -0.30
N THR A 94 5.79 2.53 -0.79
CA THR A 94 6.01 1.10 -0.51
C THR A 94 6.75 0.91 0.81
N LEU A 95 6.70 -0.30 1.38
CA LEU A 95 7.49 -0.65 2.58
C LEU A 95 8.89 -1.15 2.24
N SER A 96 9.07 -1.69 1.04
CA SER A 96 10.35 -2.24 0.59
C SER A 96 10.67 -1.83 -0.85
N VAL A 97 11.89 -2.17 -1.28
CA VAL A 97 12.33 -2.02 -2.67
C VAL A 97 11.85 -3.21 -3.49
N GLY A 98 11.62 -3.00 -4.78
CA GLY A 98 11.25 -4.07 -5.71
C GLY A 98 9.80 -4.54 -5.59
N GLU A 99 8.90 -3.71 -5.07
CA GLU A 99 7.47 -4.04 -5.04
C GLU A 99 6.90 -4.21 -6.45
N THR A 100 5.87 -5.02 -6.55
CA THR A 100 5.33 -5.45 -7.85
C THR A 100 3.93 -4.91 -8.10
N LYS A 101 3.17 -4.58 -7.06
CA LYS A 101 1.76 -4.23 -7.18
C LYS A 101 1.50 -2.81 -6.72
N LYS A 102 0.48 -2.21 -7.33
CA LYS A 102 -0.04 -0.91 -6.89
C LYS A 102 -0.55 -0.94 -5.45
N ASP A 103 -1.11 -2.07 -5.02
CA ASP A 103 -1.64 -2.26 -3.67
C ASP A 103 -0.54 -2.38 -2.61
N ASP A 104 0.72 -2.50 -3.01
CA ASP A 104 1.88 -2.41 -2.13
C ASP A 104 2.19 -0.94 -1.74
N CYS A 105 1.49 0.04 -2.35
CA CYS A 105 1.54 1.43 -1.96
C CYS A 105 0.55 1.73 -0.82
N GLY A 106 1.01 2.37 0.25
CA GLY A 106 0.16 2.81 1.35
C GLY A 106 0.78 3.86 2.25
N ARG A 107 0.10 4.18 3.34
CA ARG A 107 0.54 5.19 4.31
C ARG A 107 0.03 4.84 5.70
N LYS A 108 0.84 5.11 6.72
CA LYS A 108 0.43 5.01 8.13
C LYS A 108 -0.79 5.89 8.40
N GLY A 109 -1.56 5.53 9.42
CA GLY A 109 -2.71 6.32 9.86
C GLY A 109 -2.33 7.73 10.28
N GLN A 110 -3.29 8.65 10.20
CA GLN A 110 -3.22 9.97 10.81
C GLN A 110 -4.45 10.15 11.70
N ILE A 111 -4.25 10.40 13.00
CA ILE A 111 -5.34 10.52 13.98
C ILE A 111 -5.61 11.99 14.31
N ARG A 112 -6.89 12.34 14.41
CA ARG A 112 -7.38 13.58 15.03
C ARG A 112 -8.54 13.26 15.97
N ILE A 113 -8.43 13.62 17.24
CA ILE A 113 -9.50 13.42 18.24
C ILE A 113 -10.34 14.70 18.37
N THR A 114 -11.66 14.56 18.46
CA THR A 114 -12.61 15.64 18.78
C THR A 114 -13.41 15.28 20.03
N PRO A 115 -13.49 16.14 21.06
CA PRO A 115 -12.76 17.40 21.22
C PRO A 115 -11.24 17.19 21.37
N VAL A 116 -10.47 18.24 21.11
CA VAL A 116 -8.99 18.16 21.07
C VAL A 116 -8.42 18.18 22.48
N GLY A 117 -7.50 17.26 22.78
CA GLY A 117 -6.67 17.26 23.99
C GLY A 117 -7.39 16.74 25.24
N GLN A 118 -8.35 17.51 25.76
CA GLN A 118 -9.07 17.17 27.00
C GLN A 118 -10.49 17.71 27.03
N THR A 119 -11.31 17.18 27.93
CA THR A 119 -12.64 17.72 28.25
C THR A 119 -12.97 17.54 29.71
N ASN A 120 -13.67 18.54 30.26
CA ASN A 120 -14.24 18.47 31.60
C ASN A 120 -15.73 18.15 31.48
N VAL A 121 -16.19 17.15 32.22
CA VAL A 121 -17.61 16.77 32.30
C VAL A 121 -18.02 16.67 33.76
N THR A 122 -19.21 17.16 34.09
CA THR A 122 -19.76 16.97 35.44
C THR A 122 -20.34 15.57 35.57
N GLU A 123 -20.15 14.95 36.72
CA GLU A 123 -20.73 13.65 37.06
C GLU A 123 -22.24 13.60 36.76
N GLY A 124 -22.70 12.46 36.24
CA GLY A 124 -24.07 12.23 35.76
C GLY A 124 -24.34 12.65 34.31
N HIS A 125 -23.50 13.49 33.69
CA HIS A 125 -23.66 13.86 32.27
C HIS A 125 -23.17 12.77 31.32
N ASN A 126 -23.50 12.93 30.04
CA ASN A 126 -23.00 12.08 28.97
C ASN A 126 -21.83 12.77 28.26
N VAL A 127 -20.85 12.00 27.82
CA VAL A 127 -19.74 12.49 26.99
C VAL A 127 -19.57 11.61 25.77
N GLU A 128 -19.17 12.20 24.65
CA GLU A 128 -18.70 11.52 23.45
C GLU A 128 -17.40 12.18 22.98
N PHE A 129 -16.43 11.35 22.61
CA PHE A 129 -15.24 11.80 21.90
C PHE A 129 -14.98 10.90 20.70
N VAL A 130 -14.49 11.49 19.62
CA VAL A 130 -14.42 10.89 18.30
C VAL A 130 -12.98 10.85 17.82
N CYS A 131 -12.50 9.67 17.44
CA CYS A 131 -11.23 9.51 16.75
C CYS A 131 -11.49 9.53 15.25
N HIS A 132 -11.16 10.64 14.58
CA HIS A 132 -11.13 10.71 13.14
C HIS A 132 -9.78 10.20 12.65
N THR A 133 -9.77 9.40 11.59
CA THR A 133 -8.52 8.86 11.06
C THR A 133 -8.56 8.65 9.55
N SER A 134 -7.39 8.68 8.93
CA SER A 134 -7.22 8.24 7.55
C SER A 134 -5.97 7.39 7.43
N ALA A 135 -6.10 6.22 6.80
CA ALA A 135 -4.99 5.34 6.46
C ALA A 135 -5.29 4.62 5.13
N TYR A 136 -4.25 4.13 4.47
CA TYR A 136 -4.40 3.31 3.26
C TYR A 136 -3.32 2.22 3.28
N PRO A 137 -3.62 0.94 2.98
CA PRO A 137 -4.90 0.36 2.61
C PRO A 137 -5.86 0.23 3.82
N SER A 138 -6.75 -0.75 3.81
CA SER A 138 -7.69 -1.02 4.90
C SER A 138 -7.01 -0.98 6.28
N PHE A 139 -7.71 -0.42 7.25
CA PHE A 139 -7.19 -0.18 8.59
C PHE A 139 -8.25 -0.44 9.64
N SER A 140 -7.80 -0.66 10.88
CA SER A 140 -8.66 -0.78 12.05
C SER A 140 -8.49 0.44 12.96
N ILE A 141 -9.52 0.70 13.76
CA ILE A 141 -9.53 1.74 14.79
C ILE A 141 -9.90 1.06 16.10
N SER A 142 -9.23 1.39 17.19
CA SER A 142 -9.63 0.97 18.54
C SER A 142 -9.53 2.11 19.54
N TRP A 143 -10.38 2.05 20.55
CA TRP A 143 -10.32 2.91 21.72
C TRP A 143 -10.09 2.05 22.96
N LYS A 144 -9.24 2.53 23.87
CA LYS A 144 -9.10 1.93 25.20
C LYS A 144 -8.85 3.00 26.26
N LYS A 145 -9.31 2.75 27.48
CA LYS A 145 -8.86 3.50 28.65
C LYS A 145 -7.46 3.01 29.01
N VAL A 146 -6.53 3.92 29.23
CA VAL A 146 -5.15 3.62 29.60
C VAL A 146 -5.12 3.29 31.09
N ASN A 147 -4.55 2.12 31.44
CA ASN A 147 -4.45 1.61 32.80
C ASN A 147 -5.78 1.66 33.56
N PRO A 148 -6.81 0.94 33.08
CA PRO A 148 -8.06 0.87 33.80
C PRO A 148 -7.78 0.25 35.18
N VAL A 149 -8.08 0.99 36.24
CA VAL A 149 -8.26 0.38 37.56
C VAL A 149 -9.45 -0.57 37.39
N GLY A 150 -9.36 -1.79 37.92
CA GLY A 150 -10.37 -2.87 37.76
C GLY A 150 -11.76 -2.56 38.35
N ASP A 151 -12.09 -1.28 38.51
CA ASP A 151 -13.32 -0.77 39.05
C ASP A 151 -14.45 -0.97 38.01
N VAL A 152 -15.46 -1.72 38.39
CA VAL A 152 -16.72 -1.91 37.64
C VAL A 152 -17.62 -0.66 37.74
N PHE A 153 -17.18 0.37 38.47
CA PHE A 153 -17.97 1.54 38.86
C PHE A 153 -17.89 2.72 37.87
N GLY A 154 -17.95 2.43 36.57
CA GLY A 154 -17.95 3.44 35.50
C GLY A 154 -19.35 3.66 34.89
N GLY A 155 -19.50 4.76 34.17
CA GLY A 155 -20.65 4.99 33.31
C GLY A 155 -20.71 3.96 32.18
N LYS A 156 -21.89 3.80 31.57
CA LYS A 156 -22.06 2.82 30.49
C LYS A 156 -21.34 3.28 29.23
N VAL A 157 -20.37 2.49 28.79
CA VAL A 157 -19.57 2.73 27.57
C VAL A 157 -20.29 2.19 26.34
N SER A 158 -20.24 2.95 25.24
CA SER A 158 -20.58 2.51 23.90
C SER A 158 -19.57 3.04 22.89
N GLN A 159 -19.33 2.28 21.82
CA GLN A 159 -18.45 2.69 20.73
C GLN A 159 -19.15 2.48 19.40
N LYS A 160 -18.93 3.39 18.45
CA LYS A 160 -19.58 3.31 17.13
C LYS A 160 -18.60 3.65 16.01
N ASP A 161 -18.56 2.81 14.98
CA ASP A 161 -17.81 3.10 13.77
C ASP A 161 -18.47 4.23 12.98
N LEU A 162 -17.63 5.13 12.46
CA LEU A 162 -18.04 6.26 11.64
C LEU A 162 -17.57 6.05 10.21
N TYR A 163 -18.48 6.18 9.27
CA TYR A 163 -18.22 6.00 7.85
C TYR A 163 -18.40 7.32 7.10
N ARG A 164 -17.50 7.58 6.15
CA ARG A 164 -17.61 8.68 5.18
C ARG A 164 -17.47 8.08 3.79
N ASP A 165 -18.45 8.32 2.93
CA ASP A 165 -18.51 7.76 1.56
C ASP A 165 -18.33 6.23 1.52
N GLY A 166 -18.95 5.53 2.49
CA GLY A 166 -18.86 4.07 2.62
C GLY A 166 -17.52 3.53 3.14
N LYS A 167 -16.56 4.40 3.48
CA LYS A 167 -15.25 4.02 4.04
C LYS A 167 -15.17 4.35 5.52
N LEU A 168 -14.53 3.46 6.29
CA LEU A 168 -14.24 3.72 7.70
C LEU A 168 -13.43 5.02 7.81
N SER A 169 -13.90 5.94 8.66
CA SER A 169 -13.36 7.30 8.78
C SER A 169 -13.09 7.71 10.24
N GLY A 170 -13.62 6.94 11.18
CA GLY A 170 -13.43 7.19 12.60
C GLY A 170 -14.16 6.20 13.47
N LYS A 171 -14.02 6.36 14.79
CA LYS A 171 -14.78 5.64 15.81
C LYS A 171 -15.09 6.58 16.95
N SER A 172 -16.35 6.63 17.40
CA SER A 172 -16.73 7.35 18.61
C SER A 172 -16.65 6.48 19.85
N TYR A 173 -16.40 7.12 20.98
CA TYR A 173 -16.40 6.54 22.31
C TYR A 173 -17.29 7.41 23.20
N SER A 174 -18.36 6.81 23.69
CA SER A 174 -19.38 7.51 24.46
C SER A 174 -19.57 6.86 25.81
N ILE A 175 -19.65 7.68 26.86
CA ILE A 175 -19.92 7.24 28.23
C ILE A 175 -21.21 7.95 28.66
N SER A 176 -22.24 7.19 28.97
CA SER A 176 -23.49 7.72 29.54
C SER A 176 -23.47 7.65 31.06
N GLN A 177 -24.00 8.68 31.73
CA GLN A 177 -23.98 8.82 33.19
C GLN A 177 -22.55 8.67 33.73
N VAL A 178 -21.67 9.58 33.30
CA VAL A 178 -20.26 9.60 33.68
C VAL A 178 -20.11 9.66 35.20
N THR A 179 -19.20 8.87 35.73
CA THR A 179 -18.83 8.78 37.16
C THR A 179 -17.42 9.32 37.39
N TYR A 180 -17.07 9.63 38.64
CA TYR A 180 -15.69 10.01 38.97
C TYR A 180 -14.62 8.94 38.63
N HIS A 181 -15.01 7.67 38.50
CA HIS A 181 -14.11 6.59 38.08
C HIS A 181 -13.80 6.63 36.58
N ASP A 182 -14.64 7.26 35.75
CA ASP A 182 -14.39 7.41 34.31
C ASP A 182 -13.26 8.38 34.00
N ARG A 183 -12.82 9.19 34.96
CA ARG A 183 -11.66 10.08 34.76
C ARG A 183 -10.43 9.30 34.30
N GLY A 184 -9.61 9.93 33.48
CA GLY A 184 -8.31 9.41 33.07
C GLY A 184 -7.98 9.61 31.61
N VAL A 185 -6.99 8.85 31.15
CA VAL A 185 -6.46 8.93 29.80
C VAL A 185 -7.08 7.82 28.94
N TYR A 186 -7.54 8.20 27.76
CA TYR A 186 -8.10 7.33 26.75
C TYR A 186 -7.20 7.39 25.51
N MET A 187 -6.96 6.26 24.87
CA MET A 187 -6.10 6.17 23.70
C MET A 187 -6.88 5.65 22.50
N CYS A 188 -6.85 6.40 21.41
CA CYS A 188 -7.23 5.91 20.10
C CYS A 188 -6.00 5.34 19.39
N GLU A 189 -6.14 4.17 18.79
CA GLU A 189 -5.12 3.52 17.96
C GLU A 189 -5.69 3.27 16.56
N THR A 190 -4.91 3.59 15.53
CA THR A 190 -5.19 3.22 14.15
C THR A 190 -4.05 2.35 13.64
N THR A 191 -4.39 1.21 13.04
CA THR A 191 -3.43 0.21 12.58
C THR A 191 -3.72 -0.19 11.15
N ASN A 192 -2.67 -0.23 10.33
CA ASN A 192 -2.68 -0.81 9.00
C ASN A 192 -1.33 -1.51 8.71
N PRO A 193 -1.16 -2.16 7.55
CA PRO A 193 0.11 -2.82 7.22
C PRO A 193 1.34 -1.90 7.24
N PHE A 194 1.13 -0.58 7.11
CA PHE A 194 2.21 0.41 7.14
C PHE A 194 2.62 0.79 8.56
N GLY A 195 1.80 0.46 9.56
CA GLY A 195 2.15 0.55 10.97
C GLY A 195 1.01 0.99 11.85
N VAL A 196 1.38 1.32 13.08
CA VAL A 196 0.48 1.73 14.15
C VAL A 196 0.70 3.21 14.47
N VAL A 197 -0.38 3.96 14.65
CA VAL A 197 -0.35 5.31 15.23
C VAL A 197 -1.34 5.38 16.38
N GLN A 198 -0.98 6.13 17.42
CA GLN A 198 -1.76 6.27 18.65
C GLN A 198 -1.86 7.74 19.05
N GLN A 199 -2.99 8.13 19.62
CA GLN A 199 -3.19 9.45 20.19
C GLN A 199 -3.99 9.34 21.49
N CYS A 200 -3.54 10.06 22.53
CA CYS A 200 -4.21 10.12 23.82
C CYS A 200 -5.18 11.30 23.92
N PHE A 201 -6.21 11.13 24.75
CA PHE A 201 -7.23 12.10 25.13
C PHE A 201 -7.49 12.01 26.63
N THR A 202 -7.63 13.15 27.31
CA THR A 202 -7.87 13.18 28.76
C THR A 202 -9.31 13.54 29.08
N LEU A 203 -10.00 12.68 29.81
CA LEU A 203 -11.32 12.97 30.37
C LEU A 203 -11.18 13.36 31.85
N ASN A 204 -11.56 14.60 32.15
CA ASN A 204 -11.67 15.09 33.52
C ASN A 204 -13.13 15.03 33.96
N VAL A 205 -13.38 14.50 35.16
CA VAL A 205 -14.73 14.42 35.74
C VAL A 205 -14.80 15.30 36.99
N LEU A 206 -15.71 16.27 36.97
CA LEU A 206 -16.00 17.16 38.07
C LEU A 206 -17.08 16.50 38.94
N LYS A 207 -16.79 16.29 40.24
CA LYS A 207 -17.76 15.74 41.19
C LYS A 207 -18.97 16.65 41.29
N ASN A 208 -20.16 16.06 41.33
CA ASN A 208 -21.38 16.81 41.61
C ASN A 208 -21.61 16.84 43.13
N PHE A 209 -21.47 18.01 43.76
CA PHE A 209 -21.71 18.21 45.19
C PHE A 209 -23.17 18.60 45.48
N GLY A 210 -24.11 17.99 44.73
CA GLY A 210 -25.55 18.20 44.90
C GLY A 210 -26.06 17.66 46.22
#